data_AF-A0A954JWM1-F1
#
_entry.id   AF-A0A954JWM1-F1
#
_cell.length_a   1.000
_cell.length_b   1.000
_cell.length_c   1.000
_cell.angle_alpha   90.00
_cell.angle_beta   90.00
_cell.angle_gamma   90.00
#
_symmetry.space_group_name_H-M   'P 1'
#
loop_
_entity.id
_entity.type
_entity.pdbx_description
1 polymer ?
#
loop_
_entity_poly.entity_id
_entity_poly.type
_entity_poly.pdbx_seq_one_letter_code
_entity_poly.pdbx_strand_id
1 'polypeptide(L)'
;MNNESTVAVAIDAGELPLGGGLLALVRPALQLLEPGGVLAINSGHDGLQDDLSVWCKVQQHEYLGHEPAPNVVDPPHVSIRHLIRRGHLSVPQGDRETGMRLEARNGKLRADAVLAAVPMPETADPRSGFAPRGAQVEPGGPRYPFDLLESRHVAPPEVAKLFDQAVESQWDGNRDIPWHNLPGHAPDLERAIGQVFTFLAENELSALYVPSRFVSRIHPAYAEVAMFLSTQMADEARHMDVFLKRARSGGAGLGVSSVTTSQSLLSLLELTDFTEATFLLSVLGEGTFIDLLRFIEDHAPDDVTAEIVRRAGNDEARHVHFGLVHVRHALANDPGLYQRLENAVRRRAAAMAASSGVPEPLQDGLTVLAAGSTQPRAIARGHDDFRQLLEVMHTNRMKRLEHAGFSPAQAKTLSELHTPNFM
;
A
#
# COMPACT_ATOMS: atom_id res chain seq x y z
N MET A 1 -26.77 50.74 -23.08
CA MET A 1 -27.41 49.51 -22.56
C MET A 1 -26.85 49.27 -21.17
N ASN A 2 -27.67 49.52 -20.15
CA ASN A 2 -27.34 49.31 -18.75
C ASN A 2 -27.09 47.82 -18.52
N ASN A 3 -25.83 47.43 -18.33
CA ASN A 3 -25.50 46.09 -17.87
C ASN A 3 -25.64 46.12 -16.33
N GLU A 4 -26.88 46.10 -15.84
CA GLU A 4 -27.14 45.87 -14.41
C GLU A 4 -26.52 44.51 -14.07
N SER A 5 -25.34 44.56 -13.46
CA SER A 5 -24.62 43.37 -13.03
C SER A 5 -25.39 42.80 -11.85
N THR A 6 -26.31 41.89 -12.14
CA THR A 6 -27.19 41.28 -11.14
C THR A 6 -26.31 40.56 -10.12
N VAL A 7 -26.39 41.00 -8.86
CA VAL A 7 -25.65 40.37 -7.77
C VAL A 7 -26.16 38.94 -7.60
N ALA A 8 -25.26 37.98 -7.77
CA ALA A 8 -25.59 36.56 -7.73
C ALA A 8 -25.40 35.96 -6.33
N VAL A 9 -24.45 36.49 -5.55
CA VAL A 9 -24.18 36.07 -4.16
C VAL A 9 -23.95 37.32 -3.30
N ALA A 10 -24.42 37.31 -2.05
CA ALA A 10 -24.17 38.37 -1.08
C ALA A 10 -23.73 37.79 0.27
N ILE A 11 -22.79 38.45 0.95
CA ILE A 11 -22.32 38.10 2.29
C ILE A 11 -22.35 39.31 3.22
N ASP A 12 -22.50 39.04 4.51
CA ASP A 12 -22.33 40.02 5.59
C ASP A 12 -20.95 39.85 6.23
N ALA A 13 -20.17 40.91 6.21
CA ALA A 13 -18.81 40.99 6.73
C ALA A 13 -18.74 41.57 8.16
N GLY A 14 -19.83 42.18 8.66
CA GLY A 14 -19.80 42.96 9.89
C GLY A 14 -18.69 44.03 9.85
N GLU A 15 -17.83 44.05 10.87
CA GLU A 15 -16.72 44.98 11.05
C GLU A 15 -15.35 44.36 10.69
N LEU A 16 -15.32 43.23 9.97
CA LEU A 16 -14.07 42.51 9.70
C LEU A 16 -13.18 43.30 8.72
N PRO A 17 -11.94 43.68 9.10
CA PRO A 17 -10.98 44.20 8.13
C PRO A 17 -10.55 43.12 7.16
N LEU A 18 -10.02 43.51 5.98
CA LEU A 18 -9.53 42.56 4.99
C LEU A 18 -8.48 41.60 5.58
N GLY A 19 -7.53 42.15 6.33
CA GLY A 19 -6.49 41.40 7.05
C GLY A 19 -6.97 40.73 8.35
N GLY A 20 -8.19 41.02 8.81
CA GLY A 20 -8.77 40.49 10.06
C GLY A 20 -9.69 39.29 9.87
N GLY A 21 -9.69 38.66 8.69
CA GLY A 21 -10.44 37.44 8.43
C GLY A 21 -11.59 37.57 7.43
N LEU A 22 -11.90 38.76 6.93
CA LEU A 22 -12.93 38.96 5.89
C LEU A 22 -12.72 38.08 4.66
N LEU A 23 -11.47 37.87 4.24
CA LEU A 23 -11.16 37.02 3.08
C LEU A 23 -11.63 35.57 3.25
N ALA A 24 -11.86 35.08 4.47
CA ALA A 24 -12.43 33.77 4.74
C ALA A 24 -13.94 33.68 4.38
N LEU A 25 -14.64 34.82 4.30
CA LEU A 25 -16.02 34.90 3.83
C LEU A 25 -16.07 35.23 2.32
N VAL A 26 -15.20 36.14 1.86
CA VAL A 26 -15.15 36.59 0.46
C VAL A 26 -14.74 35.47 -0.49
N ARG A 27 -13.69 34.70 -0.17
CA ARG A 27 -13.17 33.68 -1.09
C ARG A 27 -14.16 32.53 -1.34
N PRO A 28 -14.80 31.91 -0.32
CA PRO A 28 -15.84 30.91 -0.57
C PRO A 28 -17.04 31.47 -1.34
N ALA A 29 -17.45 32.71 -1.06
CA ALA A 29 -18.56 33.34 -1.76
C ALA A 29 -18.25 33.61 -3.25
N LEU A 30 -17.01 34.00 -3.56
CA LEU A 30 -16.53 34.10 -4.95
C LEU A 30 -16.48 32.72 -5.62
N GLN A 31 -16.12 31.67 -4.90
CA GLN A 31 -16.04 30.30 -5.43
C GLN A 31 -17.40 29.77 -5.96
N LEU A 32 -18.53 30.27 -5.44
CA LEU A 32 -19.89 29.94 -5.89
C LEU A 32 -20.29 30.57 -7.23
N LEU A 33 -19.52 31.53 -7.74
CA LEU A 33 -19.87 32.29 -8.95
C LEU A 33 -19.11 31.77 -10.17
N GLU A 34 -19.70 31.71 -11.36
CA GLU A 34 -18.87 31.55 -12.58
C GLU A 34 -18.02 32.81 -12.82
N PRO A 35 -16.90 32.74 -13.56
CA PRO A 35 -16.15 33.93 -13.95
C PRO A 35 -17.08 34.98 -14.60
N GLY A 36 -17.01 36.23 -14.14
CA GLY A 36 -17.92 37.31 -14.52
C GLY A 36 -19.13 37.50 -13.58
N GLY A 37 -19.43 36.54 -12.69
CA GLY A 37 -20.45 36.69 -11.66
C GLY A 37 -20.08 37.75 -10.61
N VAL A 38 -21.08 38.40 -10.00
CA VAL A 38 -20.87 39.49 -9.03
C VAL A 38 -21.24 39.09 -7.60
N LEU A 39 -20.29 39.28 -6.70
CA LEU A 39 -20.42 39.15 -5.24
C LEU A 39 -20.67 40.53 -4.62
N ALA A 40 -21.64 40.61 -3.72
CA ALA A 40 -21.81 41.74 -2.80
C ALA A 40 -21.30 41.42 -1.39
N ILE A 41 -20.64 42.40 -0.77
CA ILE A 41 -20.10 42.32 0.60
C ILE A 41 -20.67 43.50 1.38
N ASN A 42 -21.53 43.25 2.36
CA ASN A 42 -22.03 44.29 3.26
C ASN A 42 -21.07 44.40 4.45
N SER A 43 -20.49 45.58 4.70
CA SER A 43 -19.48 45.80 5.73
C SER A 43 -19.69 47.14 6.42
N GLY A 44 -19.57 47.18 7.75
CA GLY A 44 -19.46 48.42 8.53
C GLY A 44 -18.03 48.93 8.70
N HIS A 45 -17.03 48.13 8.30
CA HIS A 45 -15.62 48.48 8.46
C HIS A 45 -15.19 49.66 7.57
N ASP A 46 -14.69 50.73 8.20
CA ASP A 46 -14.14 51.89 7.51
C ASP A 46 -12.88 51.56 6.69
N GLY A 47 -12.76 52.13 5.49
CA GLY A 47 -11.55 51.99 4.66
C GLY A 47 -11.43 50.69 3.86
N LEU A 48 -12.41 49.78 3.96
CA LEU A 48 -12.38 48.49 3.27
C LEU A 48 -12.31 48.61 1.73
N GLN A 49 -12.76 49.73 1.17
CA GLN A 49 -12.71 50.00 -0.28
C GLN A 49 -11.28 49.90 -0.84
N ASP A 50 -10.29 50.42 -0.12
CA ASP A 50 -8.93 50.55 -0.63
C ASP A 50 -8.27 49.18 -0.63
N ASP A 51 -8.43 48.47 0.48
CA ASP A 51 -8.01 47.08 0.68
C ASP A 51 -8.60 46.14 -0.39
N LEU A 52 -9.93 46.17 -0.60
CA LEU A 52 -10.59 45.34 -1.60
C LEU A 52 -10.14 45.67 -3.03
N SER A 53 -9.94 46.95 -3.35
CA SER A 53 -9.51 47.36 -4.69
C SER A 53 -8.11 46.83 -5.03
N VAL A 54 -7.18 46.87 -4.07
CA VAL A 54 -5.81 46.36 -4.23
C VAL A 54 -5.83 44.84 -4.30
N TRP A 55 -6.54 44.19 -3.39
CA TRP A 55 -6.64 42.73 -3.35
C TRP A 55 -7.26 42.16 -4.63
N CYS A 56 -8.34 42.76 -5.14
CA CYS A 56 -8.97 42.34 -6.40
C CYS A 56 -7.97 42.37 -7.55
N LYS A 57 -7.18 43.43 -7.70
CA LYS A 57 -6.15 43.53 -8.75
C LYS A 57 -5.12 42.41 -8.65
N VAL A 58 -4.63 42.12 -7.44
CA VAL A 58 -3.64 41.05 -7.21
C VAL A 58 -4.23 39.68 -7.54
N GLN A 59 -5.49 39.43 -7.18
CA GLN A 59 -6.17 38.16 -7.42
C GLN A 59 -6.89 38.07 -8.78
N GLN A 60 -6.68 39.07 -9.66
CA GLN A 60 -7.32 39.17 -10.98
C GLN A 60 -8.85 39.14 -10.93
N HIS A 61 -9.43 39.72 -9.88
CA HIS A 61 -10.85 40.08 -9.79
C HIS A 61 -11.04 41.56 -10.15
N GLU A 62 -12.26 41.95 -10.46
CA GLU A 62 -12.59 43.35 -10.76
C GLU A 62 -13.46 43.93 -9.63
N TYR A 63 -12.95 44.95 -8.95
CA TYR A 63 -13.70 45.70 -7.96
C TYR A 63 -14.61 46.71 -8.67
N LEU A 64 -15.93 46.56 -8.52
CA LEU A 64 -16.93 47.35 -9.24
C LEU A 64 -17.32 48.65 -8.51
N GLY A 65 -16.84 48.82 -7.27
CA GLY A 65 -17.15 49.97 -6.42
C GLY A 65 -17.98 49.57 -5.21
N HIS A 66 -18.56 50.59 -4.56
CA HIS A 66 -19.41 50.42 -3.39
C HIS A 66 -20.63 51.34 -3.44
N GLU A 67 -21.69 50.93 -2.77
CA GLU A 67 -22.96 51.65 -2.66
C GLU A 67 -23.47 51.57 -1.21
N PRO A 68 -24.34 52.49 -0.75
CA PRO A 68 -25.02 52.34 0.53
C PRO A 68 -25.82 51.03 0.56
N ALA A 69 -25.72 50.23 1.63
CA ALA A 69 -26.47 48.98 1.68
C ALA A 69 -27.98 49.24 1.65
N PRO A 70 -28.76 48.53 0.81
CA PRO A 70 -30.21 48.67 0.78
C PRO A 70 -30.85 48.09 2.05
N ASN A 71 -31.56 48.95 2.80
CA ASN A 71 -32.40 48.65 3.97
C ASN A 71 -31.69 48.12 5.23
N VAL A 72 -30.97 48.98 5.95
CA VAL A 72 -30.65 48.74 7.37
C VAL A 72 -31.70 49.44 8.24
N VAL A 73 -32.55 48.66 8.90
CA VAL A 73 -33.70 49.14 9.71
C VAL A 73 -33.31 49.47 11.16
N ASP A 74 -32.05 49.30 11.57
CA ASP A 74 -31.61 49.64 12.93
C ASP A 74 -30.14 50.15 12.99
N PRO A 75 -29.84 51.35 13.55
CA PRO A 75 -28.46 51.88 13.66
C PRO A 75 -27.69 51.28 14.85
N PRO A 76 -26.34 51.19 14.79
CA PRO A 76 -25.52 52.41 14.69
C PRO A 76 -24.46 52.45 13.58
N HIS A 77 -24.38 51.44 12.69
CA HIS A 77 -23.32 51.38 11.67
C HIS A 77 -23.89 51.47 10.25
N VAL A 78 -23.38 52.42 9.45
CA VAL A 78 -23.70 52.52 8.03
C VAL A 78 -23.00 51.37 7.32
N SER A 79 -23.74 50.29 7.04
CA SER A 79 -23.19 49.19 6.25
C SER A 79 -23.03 49.64 4.79
N ILE A 80 -21.81 49.57 4.28
CA ILE A 80 -21.46 49.82 2.89
C ILE A 80 -21.48 48.49 2.15
N ARG A 81 -22.12 48.47 0.98
CA ARG A 81 -22.16 47.31 0.09
C ARG A 81 -21.08 47.45 -0.97
N HIS A 82 -20.07 46.60 -0.90
CA HIS A 82 -18.98 46.50 -1.87
C HIS A 82 -19.27 45.45 -2.93
N LEU A 83 -18.92 45.69 -4.19
CA LEU A 83 -19.20 44.79 -5.32
C LEU A 83 -17.90 44.30 -5.97
N ILE A 84 -17.77 42.98 -6.13
CA ILE A 84 -16.63 42.32 -6.77
C ILE A 84 -17.12 41.41 -7.88
N ARG A 85 -16.57 41.55 -9.09
CA ARG A 85 -16.76 40.62 -10.20
C ARG A 85 -15.66 39.55 -10.18
N ARG A 86 -16.07 38.28 -10.18
CA ARG A 86 -15.16 37.13 -10.16
C ARG A 86 -14.32 37.09 -11.43
N GLY A 87 -13.02 36.83 -11.25
CA GLY A 87 -12.05 36.61 -12.32
C GLY A 87 -11.90 35.14 -12.74
N HIS A 88 -10.91 34.86 -13.59
CA HIS A 88 -10.73 33.54 -14.23
C HIS A 88 -9.70 32.61 -13.55
N LEU A 89 -8.91 33.10 -12.58
CA LEU A 89 -7.76 32.35 -12.03
C LEU A 89 -8.05 31.48 -10.79
N SER A 90 -9.26 31.50 -10.25
CA SER A 90 -9.63 30.69 -9.07
C SER A 90 -10.31 29.40 -9.49
N VAL A 91 -10.01 28.30 -8.81
CA VAL A 91 -10.71 27.01 -8.97
C VAL A 91 -12.24 27.23 -8.88
N PRO A 92 -13.01 27.02 -9.97
CA PRO A 92 -14.46 27.06 -9.93
C PRO A 92 -14.99 25.97 -9.00
N GLN A 93 -15.98 26.31 -8.17
CA GLN A 93 -16.71 25.32 -7.38
C GLN A 93 -17.73 24.55 -8.24
N GLY A 94 -17.78 24.78 -9.56
CA GLY A 94 -18.76 24.18 -10.48
C GLY A 94 -18.95 22.69 -10.26
N ASP A 95 -20.24 22.29 -10.22
CA ASP A 95 -20.76 20.95 -9.92
C ASP A 95 -20.00 20.21 -8.81
N ARG A 96 -19.86 20.88 -7.66
CA ARG A 96 -19.47 20.20 -6.42
C ARG A 96 -20.55 19.18 -6.08
N GLU A 97 -20.35 17.91 -6.45
CA GLU A 97 -20.97 16.82 -5.70
C GLU A 97 -20.51 17.01 -4.25
N THR A 98 -21.45 17.40 -3.37
CA THR A 98 -21.18 17.47 -1.93
C THR A 98 -20.65 16.11 -1.52
N GLY A 99 -19.38 16.07 -1.07
CA GLY A 99 -18.70 14.83 -0.75
C GLY A 99 -19.56 13.94 0.15
N MET A 100 -19.59 12.65 -0.14
CA MET A 100 -20.43 11.71 0.59
C MET A 100 -20.01 11.66 2.07
N ARG A 101 -20.97 11.85 2.97
CA ARG A 101 -20.71 11.65 4.40
C ARG A 101 -20.37 10.19 4.63
N LEU A 102 -19.20 9.94 5.20
CA LEU A 102 -18.81 8.60 5.61
C LEU A 102 -19.62 8.15 6.82
N GLU A 103 -20.15 6.92 6.77
CA GLU A 103 -20.88 6.32 7.88
C GLU A 103 -20.04 5.23 8.55
N ALA A 104 -19.89 5.34 9.87
CA ALA A 104 -19.26 4.28 10.66
C ALA A 104 -20.20 3.07 10.74
N ARG A 105 -19.67 1.87 10.46
CA ARG A 105 -20.40 0.60 10.61
C ARG A 105 -19.90 -0.09 11.88
N ASN A 106 -20.82 -0.44 12.78
CA ASN A 106 -20.50 -1.05 14.08
C ASN A 106 -19.44 -0.25 14.88
N GLY A 107 -19.52 1.08 14.85
CA GLY A 107 -18.60 1.97 15.55
C GLY A 107 -17.20 2.10 14.93
N LYS A 108 -16.95 1.46 13.78
CA LYS A 108 -15.67 1.54 13.06
C LYS A 108 -15.83 2.29 11.74
N LEU A 109 -14.86 3.15 11.43
CA LEU A 109 -14.71 3.74 10.11
C LEU A 109 -13.46 3.13 9.46
N ARG A 110 -13.68 2.38 8.40
CA ARG A 110 -12.68 1.52 7.73
C ARG A 110 -12.22 2.13 6.41
N ALA A 111 -11.03 1.78 5.95
CA ALA A 111 -10.50 2.23 4.66
C ALA A 111 -11.38 1.76 3.50
N ASP A 112 -11.99 0.57 3.59
CA ASP A 112 -12.91 0.08 2.56
C ASP A 112 -14.17 0.96 2.38
N ALA A 113 -14.66 1.58 3.45
CA ALA A 113 -15.75 2.55 3.41
C ALA A 113 -15.33 3.86 2.74
N VAL A 114 -14.09 4.30 2.96
CA VAL A 114 -13.51 5.49 2.29
C VAL A 114 -13.37 5.23 0.79
N LEU A 115 -12.81 4.09 0.41
CA LEU A 115 -12.65 3.68 -1.00
C LEU A 115 -14.01 3.59 -1.71
N ALA A 116 -15.04 3.08 -1.05
CA ALA A 116 -16.39 3.00 -1.62
C ALA A 116 -17.01 4.40 -1.84
N ALA A 117 -16.76 5.35 -0.94
CA ALA A 117 -17.30 6.71 -1.05
C ALA A 117 -16.56 7.57 -2.08
N VAL A 118 -15.26 7.33 -2.26
CA VAL A 118 -14.43 8.02 -3.25
C VAL A 118 -13.63 6.96 -4.02
N PRO A 119 -14.19 6.38 -5.10
CA PRO A 119 -13.52 5.33 -5.88
C PRO A 119 -12.22 5.80 -6.54
N MET A 120 -11.31 4.86 -6.78
CA MET A 120 -10.08 5.11 -7.56
C MET A 120 -10.42 5.49 -9.01
N PRO A 121 -9.73 6.47 -9.61
CA PRO A 121 -9.88 6.74 -11.03
C PRO A 121 -9.24 5.63 -11.87
N GLU A 122 -9.77 5.36 -13.06
CA GLU A 122 -9.17 4.40 -13.99
C GLU A 122 -7.71 4.74 -14.29
N THR A 123 -7.44 6.03 -14.57
CA THR A 123 -6.11 6.59 -14.80
C THR A 123 -5.90 7.84 -13.94
N ALA A 124 -4.80 7.91 -13.22
CA ALA A 124 -4.43 9.07 -12.40
C ALA A 124 -3.75 10.17 -13.23
N ASP A 125 -4.07 11.44 -12.94
CA ASP A 125 -3.36 12.59 -13.51
C ASP A 125 -2.08 12.89 -12.71
N PRO A 126 -0.87 12.76 -13.29
CA PRO A 126 0.39 13.06 -12.61
C PRO A 126 0.53 14.50 -12.10
N ARG A 127 -0.34 15.43 -12.52
CA ARG A 127 -0.39 16.80 -11.98
C ARG A 127 -1.15 16.91 -10.67
N SER A 128 -2.00 15.94 -10.34
CA SER A 128 -2.69 15.92 -9.05
C SER A 128 -1.73 15.64 -7.89
N GLY A 129 -0.63 14.94 -8.15
CA GLY A 129 0.46 14.82 -7.20
C GLY A 129 0.02 14.22 -5.87
N PHE A 130 0.32 14.91 -4.77
CA PHE A 130 -0.08 14.52 -3.42
C PHE A 130 -1.50 15.00 -3.04
N ALA A 131 -2.28 15.55 -3.97
CA ALA A 131 -3.67 15.87 -3.70
C ALA A 131 -4.42 14.58 -3.34
N PRO A 132 -5.07 14.50 -2.15
CA PRO A 132 -5.89 13.35 -1.80
C PRO A 132 -6.99 13.13 -2.83
N ARG A 133 -7.35 11.86 -3.05
CA ARG A 133 -8.41 11.52 -4.00
C ARG A 133 -9.71 12.25 -3.64
N GLY A 134 -10.31 12.94 -4.61
CA GLY A 134 -11.49 13.79 -4.42
C GLY A 134 -11.20 15.27 -4.11
N ALA A 135 -9.94 15.65 -3.89
CA ALA A 135 -9.57 17.06 -3.76
C ALA A 135 -9.56 17.76 -5.12
N GLN A 136 -9.97 19.02 -5.15
CA GLN A 136 -9.77 19.88 -6.32
C GLN A 136 -8.30 20.29 -6.41
N VAL A 137 -7.72 20.18 -7.61
CA VAL A 137 -6.33 20.54 -7.87
C VAL A 137 -6.28 21.89 -8.57
N GLU A 138 -5.53 22.83 -8.00
CA GLU A 138 -5.32 24.13 -8.62
C GLU A 138 -4.47 23.98 -9.91
N PRO A 139 -4.90 24.58 -11.04
CA PRO A 139 -4.10 24.58 -12.27
C PRO A 139 -2.73 25.25 -12.08
N GLY A 140 -1.73 24.82 -12.85
CA GLY A 140 -0.38 25.40 -12.81
C GLY A 140 0.60 24.71 -11.84
N GLY A 141 0.15 23.67 -11.14
CA GLY A 141 1.00 22.82 -10.32
C GLY A 141 2.05 22.01 -11.12
N PRO A 142 3.06 21.46 -10.42
CA PRO A 142 4.11 20.64 -11.04
C PRO A 142 3.56 19.30 -11.54
N ARG A 143 4.31 18.65 -12.44
CA ARG A 143 4.06 17.27 -12.85
C ARG A 143 4.95 16.33 -12.03
N TYR A 144 4.34 15.39 -11.32
CA TYR A 144 5.06 14.45 -10.45
C TYR A 144 5.59 13.23 -11.25
N PRO A 145 6.68 12.58 -10.80
CA PRO A 145 7.32 11.48 -11.50
C PRO A 145 6.73 10.10 -11.16
N PHE A 146 5.47 10.01 -10.72
CA PHE A 146 4.78 8.73 -10.55
C PHE A 146 4.60 8.05 -11.91
N ASP A 147 4.88 6.75 -12.00
CA ASP A 147 4.80 5.98 -13.24
C ASP A 147 3.78 4.82 -13.17
N LEU A 148 3.25 4.52 -11.99
CA LEU A 148 2.14 3.59 -11.79
C LEU A 148 0.82 4.37 -11.75
N LEU A 149 0.29 4.63 -12.95
CA LEU A 149 -0.82 5.59 -13.19
C LEU A 149 -2.15 4.94 -13.59
N GLU A 150 -2.19 3.63 -13.82
CA GLU A 150 -3.40 2.94 -14.28
C GLU A 150 -3.87 1.95 -13.20
N SER A 151 -5.07 2.16 -12.67
CA SER A 151 -5.65 1.34 -11.59
C SER A 151 -5.62 -0.15 -11.92
N ARG A 152 -5.95 -0.53 -13.16
CA ARG A 152 -5.96 -1.92 -13.65
C ARG A 152 -4.63 -2.66 -13.52
N HIS A 153 -3.53 -1.94 -13.37
CA HIS A 153 -2.17 -2.48 -13.26
C HIS A 153 -1.57 -2.32 -11.85
N VAL A 154 -2.30 -1.72 -10.90
CA VAL A 154 -1.76 -1.30 -9.60
C VAL A 154 -2.67 -1.66 -8.43
N ALA A 155 -3.98 -1.55 -8.58
CA ALA A 155 -4.92 -1.51 -7.47
C ALA A 155 -5.98 -2.61 -7.59
N PRO A 156 -5.78 -3.78 -6.96
CA PRO A 156 -6.84 -4.78 -6.88
C PRO A 156 -8.03 -4.24 -6.06
N PRO A 157 -9.28 -4.61 -6.41
CA PRO A 157 -10.48 -4.09 -5.76
C PRO A 157 -10.53 -4.28 -4.24
N GLU A 158 -9.89 -5.32 -3.72
CA GLU A 158 -9.96 -5.73 -2.31
C GLU A 158 -8.90 -5.03 -1.42
N VAL A 159 -8.01 -4.21 -1.99
CA VAL A 159 -6.82 -3.71 -1.29
C VAL A 159 -7.13 -2.96 0.02
N ALA A 160 -8.21 -2.17 0.06
CA ALA A 160 -8.60 -1.45 1.26
C ALA A 160 -9.03 -2.39 2.40
N LYS A 161 -9.71 -3.49 2.07
CA LYS A 161 -10.10 -4.50 3.06
C LYS A 161 -8.89 -5.24 3.61
N LEU A 162 -7.92 -5.55 2.74
CA LEU A 162 -6.67 -6.17 3.14
C LEU A 162 -5.86 -5.25 4.07
N PHE A 163 -5.82 -3.96 3.78
CA PHE A 163 -5.23 -2.97 4.69
C PHE A 163 -5.93 -2.97 6.05
N ASP A 164 -7.26 -2.89 6.09
CA ASP A 164 -7.98 -2.89 7.37
C ASP A 164 -7.75 -4.18 8.16
N GLN A 165 -7.67 -5.33 7.48
CA GLN A 165 -7.33 -6.61 8.11
C GLN A 165 -5.92 -6.59 8.70
N ALA A 166 -4.94 -6.10 7.94
CA ALA A 166 -3.54 -6.03 8.37
C ALA A 166 -3.34 -5.11 9.59
N VAL A 167 -4.07 -3.98 9.64
CA VAL A 167 -4.06 -3.07 10.80
C VAL A 167 -4.69 -3.74 12.04
N GLU A 168 -5.78 -4.49 11.86
CA GLU A 168 -6.46 -5.18 12.97
C GLU A 168 -5.66 -6.38 13.52
N SER A 169 -4.78 -6.99 12.72
CA SER A 169 -4.02 -8.19 13.08
C SER A 169 -2.59 -7.92 13.60
N GLN A 170 -2.23 -6.66 13.85
CA GLN A 170 -0.88 -6.30 14.33
C GLN A 170 -0.54 -6.98 15.66
N TRP A 171 0.70 -7.44 15.78
CA TRP A 171 1.26 -8.09 16.97
C TRP A 171 2.65 -7.55 17.31
N ASP A 172 3.10 -7.73 18.54
CA ASP A 172 4.41 -7.26 18.99
C ASP A 172 5.32 -8.45 19.33
N GLY A 173 6.49 -8.48 18.71
CA GLY A 173 7.43 -9.60 18.84
C GLY A 173 8.02 -9.78 20.24
N ASN A 174 7.99 -8.78 21.11
CA ASN A 174 8.47 -8.89 22.49
C ASN A 174 7.35 -9.25 23.47
N ARG A 175 6.13 -8.76 23.23
CA ARG A 175 4.95 -8.98 24.08
C ARG A 175 4.26 -10.30 23.78
N ASP A 176 4.05 -10.61 22.50
CA ASP A 176 3.14 -11.67 22.08
C ASP A 176 3.84 -13.02 21.83
N ILE A 177 5.18 -13.03 21.78
CA ILE A 177 5.99 -14.26 21.74
C ILE A 177 6.42 -14.64 23.17
N PRO A 178 6.20 -15.88 23.62
CA PRO A 178 6.47 -16.29 25.00
C PRO A 178 7.96 -16.63 25.23
N TRP A 179 8.87 -15.69 24.97
CA TRP A 179 10.33 -15.91 25.02
C TRP A 179 10.85 -16.53 26.34
N HIS A 180 10.18 -16.26 27.45
CA HIS A 180 10.51 -16.83 28.77
C HIS A 180 10.34 -18.35 28.85
N ASN A 181 9.59 -18.95 27.92
CA ASN A 181 9.36 -20.39 27.81
C ASN A 181 10.35 -21.09 26.88
N LEU A 182 11.30 -20.37 26.26
CA LEU A 182 12.23 -20.98 25.32
C LEU A 182 13.17 -21.96 26.04
N PRO A 183 13.08 -23.28 25.77
CA PRO A 183 14.00 -24.24 26.35
C PRO A 183 15.35 -24.20 25.60
N GLY A 184 16.38 -24.80 26.21
CA GLY A 184 17.61 -25.11 25.49
C GLY A 184 17.51 -26.48 24.81
N HIS A 185 17.87 -26.57 23.54
CA HIS A 185 17.89 -27.84 22.80
C HIS A 185 19.29 -28.43 22.65
N ALA A 186 19.36 -29.64 22.08
CA ALA A 186 20.63 -30.25 21.72
C ALA A 186 21.39 -29.33 20.73
N PRO A 187 22.74 -29.22 20.82
CA PRO A 187 23.51 -28.29 19.98
C PRO A 187 23.31 -28.47 18.48
N ASP A 188 23.09 -29.71 18.02
CA ASP A 188 22.85 -30.01 16.60
C ASP A 188 21.50 -29.47 16.13
N LEU A 189 20.47 -29.56 16.97
CA LEU A 189 19.15 -29.04 16.69
C LEU A 189 19.14 -27.50 16.72
N GLU A 190 19.85 -26.87 17.67
CA GLU A 190 19.99 -25.40 17.66
C GLU A 190 20.72 -24.89 16.43
N ARG A 191 21.72 -25.62 15.91
CA ARG A 191 22.38 -25.26 14.63
C ARG A 191 21.43 -25.39 13.45
N ALA A 192 20.59 -26.42 13.42
CA ALA A 192 19.57 -26.60 12.38
C ALA A 192 18.54 -25.46 12.41
N ILE A 193 18.05 -25.10 13.60
CA ILE A 193 17.14 -23.96 13.78
C ILE A 193 17.82 -22.66 13.34
N GLY A 194 19.05 -22.41 13.78
CA GLY A 194 19.85 -21.25 13.37
C GLY A 194 19.97 -21.14 11.86
N GLN A 195 20.23 -22.25 11.16
CA GLN A 195 20.31 -22.29 9.70
C GLN A 195 18.96 -22.03 9.00
N VAL A 196 17.87 -22.65 9.46
CA VAL A 196 16.53 -22.42 8.91
C VAL A 196 16.12 -20.96 9.09
N PHE A 197 16.27 -20.41 10.28
CA PHE A 197 15.89 -19.04 10.58
C PHE A 197 16.82 -17.99 9.95
N THR A 198 18.05 -18.36 9.61
CA THR A 198 18.93 -17.53 8.76
C THR A 198 18.34 -17.42 7.36
N PHE A 199 17.95 -18.55 6.76
CA PHE A 199 17.28 -18.52 5.46
C PHE A 199 15.98 -17.71 5.50
N LEU A 200 15.14 -17.89 6.53
CA LEU A 200 13.91 -17.09 6.65
C LEU A 200 14.22 -15.59 6.69
N ALA A 201 15.12 -15.15 7.57
CA ALA A 201 15.48 -13.73 7.72
C ALA A 201 16.05 -13.10 6.44
N GLU A 202 16.78 -13.85 5.61
CA GLU A 202 17.26 -13.35 4.31
C GLU A 202 16.12 -13.12 3.33
N ASN A 203 15.12 -14.01 3.32
CA ASN A 203 13.94 -13.87 2.46
C ASN A 203 13.07 -12.68 2.91
N GLU A 204 12.93 -12.45 4.23
CA GLU A 204 12.23 -11.27 4.77
C GLU A 204 12.84 -9.94 4.28
N LEU A 205 14.17 -9.86 4.13
CA LEU A 205 14.81 -8.67 3.57
C LEU A 205 14.39 -8.42 2.11
N SER A 206 14.23 -9.48 1.32
CA SER A 206 13.75 -9.35 -0.06
C SER A 206 12.28 -8.96 -0.08
N ALA A 207 11.45 -9.61 0.74
CA ALA A 207 10.04 -9.28 0.92
C ALA A 207 9.82 -7.84 1.42
N LEU A 208 10.78 -7.26 2.14
CA LEU A 208 10.76 -5.84 2.52
C LEU A 208 11.22 -4.91 1.39
N TYR A 209 12.37 -5.20 0.76
CA TYR A 209 12.98 -4.29 -0.22
C TYR A 209 12.26 -4.27 -1.57
N VAL A 210 11.76 -5.41 -2.03
CA VAL A 210 11.10 -5.52 -3.34
C VAL A 210 9.82 -4.69 -3.44
N PRO A 211 8.85 -4.75 -2.51
CA PRO A 211 7.67 -3.90 -2.57
C PRO A 211 7.98 -2.43 -2.25
N SER A 212 8.89 -2.15 -1.32
CA SER A 212 9.18 -0.77 -0.87
C SER A 212 9.59 0.17 -2.02
N ARG A 213 10.33 -0.32 -3.02
CA ARG A 213 10.74 0.49 -4.19
C ARG A 213 9.58 0.97 -5.06
N PHE A 214 8.41 0.31 -4.98
CA PHE A 214 7.24 0.69 -5.75
C PHE A 214 6.36 1.69 -5.01
N VAL A 215 6.48 1.83 -3.68
CA VAL A 215 5.65 2.75 -2.88
C VAL A 215 5.74 4.19 -3.40
N SER A 216 6.95 4.67 -3.71
CA SER A 216 7.15 6.03 -4.24
C SER A 216 6.78 6.19 -5.72
N ARG A 217 6.46 5.09 -6.41
CA ARG A 217 6.08 5.04 -7.83
C ARG A 217 4.57 5.01 -8.03
N ILE A 218 3.83 4.50 -7.04
CA ILE A 218 2.37 4.47 -6.98
C ILE A 218 1.84 5.91 -6.85
N HIS A 219 0.93 6.28 -7.75
CA HIS A 219 0.25 7.56 -7.64
C HIS A 219 -0.63 7.61 -6.38
N PRO A 220 -0.67 8.72 -5.61
CA PRO A 220 -1.54 8.89 -4.43
C PRO A 220 -3.05 8.73 -4.67
N ALA A 221 -3.47 8.60 -5.93
CA ALA A 221 -4.85 8.26 -6.27
C ALA A 221 -5.18 6.79 -5.94
N TYR A 222 -4.15 5.95 -5.77
CA TYR A 222 -4.20 4.54 -5.38
C TYR A 222 -3.62 4.34 -3.98
N ALA A 223 -3.82 5.31 -3.07
CA ALA A 223 -3.20 5.36 -1.76
C ALA A 223 -3.37 4.07 -0.95
N GLU A 224 -4.49 3.37 -1.08
CA GLU A 224 -4.76 2.12 -0.37
C GLU A 224 -3.75 1.01 -0.70
N VAL A 225 -3.17 1.01 -1.92
CA VAL A 225 -2.09 0.10 -2.29
C VAL A 225 -0.82 0.43 -1.51
N ALA A 226 -0.43 1.71 -1.48
CA ALA A 226 0.72 2.15 -0.70
C ALA A 226 0.52 1.90 0.82
N MET A 227 -0.70 2.08 1.32
CA MET A 227 -1.07 1.77 2.70
C MET A 227 -0.91 0.28 3.02
N PHE A 228 -1.43 -0.60 2.16
CA PHE A 228 -1.26 -2.05 2.33
C PHE A 228 0.21 -2.47 2.25
N LEU A 229 0.96 -2.01 1.24
CA LEU A 229 2.40 -2.33 1.12
C LEU A 229 3.19 -1.82 2.33
N SER A 230 2.78 -0.70 2.94
CA SER A 230 3.42 -0.20 4.17
C SER A 230 3.14 -1.14 5.36
N THR A 231 1.96 -1.75 5.44
CA THR A 231 1.69 -2.78 6.47
C THR A 231 2.52 -4.04 6.22
N GLN A 232 2.66 -4.48 4.97
CA GLN A 232 3.57 -5.58 4.63
C GLN A 232 5.00 -5.29 5.07
N MET A 233 5.54 -4.11 4.75
CA MET A 233 6.89 -3.72 5.20
C MET A 233 7.06 -3.73 6.72
N ALA A 234 6.00 -3.41 7.47
CA ALA A 234 6.01 -3.48 8.93
C ALA A 234 5.95 -4.93 9.44
N ASP A 235 5.22 -5.81 8.73
CA ASP A 235 5.16 -7.24 8.99
C ASP A 235 6.55 -7.86 8.76
N GLU A 236 7.21 -7.64 7.61
CA GLU A 236 8.54 -8.23 7.31
C GLU A 236 9.64 -7.72 8.24
N ALA A 237 9.56 -6.46 8.67
CA ALA A 237 10.48 -5.92 9.68
C ALA A 237 10.35 -6.67 11.01
N ARG A 238 9.13 -7.03 11.41
CA ARG A 238 8.86 -7.82 12.63
C ARG A 238 9.29 -9.27 12.43
N HIS A 239 9.03 -9.87 11.27
CA HIS A 239 9.47 -11.23 10.94
C HIS A 239 10.99 -11.36 11.06
N MET A 240 11.73 -10.45 10.41
CA MET A 240 13.19 -10.42 10.50
C MET A 240 13.69 -10.30 11.95
N ASP A 241 13.10 -9.40 12.75
CA ASP A 241 13.48 -9.23 14.16
C ASP A 241 13.29 -10.52 14.96
N VAL A 242 12.11 -11.14 14.90
CA VAL A 242 11.84 -12.38 15.67
C VAL A 242 12.64 -13.56 15.14
N PHE A 243 12.88 -13.64 13.83
CA PHE A 243 13.66 -14.73 13.25
C PHE A 243 15.13 -14.65 13.64
N LEU A 244 15.73 -13.46 13.58
CA LEU A 244 17.10 -13.25 14.03
C LEU A 244 17.26 -13.49 15.55
N LYS A 245 16.26 -13.12 16.36
CA LYS A 245 16.22 -13.46 17.78
C LYS A 245 16.23 -14.98 17.95
N ARG A 246 15.29 -15.70 17.33
CA ARG A 246 15.18 -17.16 17.49
C ARG A 246 16.42 -17.91 17.03
N ALA A 247 17.03 -17.50 15.91
CA ALA A 247 18.28 -18.08 15.42
C ALA A 247 19.43 -17.98 16.42
N ARG A 248 19.44 -16.94 17.27
CA ARG A 248 20.53 -16.65 18.20
C ARG A 248 20.28 -17.14 19.63
N SER A 249 19.02 -17.27 20.04
CA SER A 249 18.66 -17.59 21.43
C SER A 249 19.15 -18.97 21.89
N GLY A 250 19.36 -19.92 20.98
CA GLY A 250 19.90 -21.25 21.26
C GLY A 250 21.43 -21.33 21.38
N GLY A 251 22.15 -20.22 21.17
CA GLY A 251 23.62 -20.17 21.26
C GLY A 251 24.38 -20.69 20.03
N ALA A 252 23.70 -21.28 19.04
CA ALA A 252 24.30 -21.71 17.77
C ALA A 252 24.65 -20.54 16.83
N GLY A 253 23.89 -19.44 16.91
CA GLY A 253 24.05 -18.28 16.03
C GLY A 253 23.43 -18.48 14.65
N LEU A 254 23.75 -17.58 13.71
CA LEU A 254 23.29 -17.67 12.33
C LEU A 254 24.04 -18.77 11.58
N GLY A 255 23.34 -19.38 10.62
CA GLY A 255 23.90 -20.34 9.67
C GLY A 255 24.54 -19.68 8.45
N VAL A 256 24.59 -20.42 7.36
CA VAL A 256 25.21 -20.05 6.10
C VAL A 256 24.21 -19.36 5.18
N SER A 257 24.58 -18.18 4.69
CA SER A 257 23.96 -17.53 3.53
C SER A 257 24.43 -18.25 2.27
N SER A 258 23.53 -18.98 1.60
CA SER A 258 23.91 -19.78 0.45
C SER A 258 24.00 -18.92 -0.83
N VAL A 259 24.90 -19.31 -1.74
CA VAL A 259 25.01 -18.66 -3.06
C VAL A 259 23.69 -18.77 -3.82
N THR A 260 23.05 -19.95 -3.80
CA THR A 260 21.74 -20.19 -4.42
C THR A 260 20.67 -19.24 -3.89
N THR A 261 20.58 -19.07 -2.56
CA THR A 261 19.63 -18.14 -1.93
C THR A 261 19.95 -16.71 -2.36
N SER A 262 21.22 -16.28 -2.24
CA SER A 262 21.63 -14.93 -2.60
C SER A 262 21.32 -14.57 -4.06
N GLN A 263 21.56 -15.48 -5.00
CA GLN A 263 21.21 -15.30 -6.41
C GLN A 263 19.70 -15.26 -6.66
N SER A 264 18.94 -16.09 -5.95
CA SER A 264 17.48 -16.09 -5.98
C SER A 264 16.91 -14.73 -5.55
N LEU A 265 17.39 -14.20 -4.42
CA LEU A 265 16.94 -12.92 -3.87
C LEU A 265 17.36 -11.74 -4.75
N LEU A 266 18.58 -11.77 -5.30
CA LEU A 266 19.04 -10.75 -6.25
C LEU A 266 18.12 -10.66 -7.46
N SER A 267 17.73 -11.80 -8.04
CA SER A 267 16.87 -11.80 -9.21
C SER A 267 15.42 -11.34 -8.94
N LEU A 268 14.95 -11.31 -7.69
CA LEU A 268 13.71 -10.60 -7.30
C LEU A 268 13.96 -9.08 -7.19
N LEU A 269 15.09 -8.71 -6.57
CA LEU A 269 15.52 -7.32 -6.39
C LEU A 269 15.82 -6.60 -7.71
N GLU A 270 16.08 -7.30 -8.80
CA GLU A 270 16.33 -6.70 -10.12
C GLU A 270 15.05 -6.41 -10.93
N LEU A 271 13.89 -6.93 -10.52
CA LEU A 271 12.63 -6.72 -11.25
C LEU A 271 12.21 -5.24 -11.23
N THR A 272 11.79 -4.67 -12.35
CA THR A 272 11.40 -3.24 -12.41
C THR A 272 9.91 -3.03 -12.66
N ASP A 273 9.21 -4.07 -13.08
CA ASP A 273 7.76 -4.08 -13.26
C ASP A 273 7.05 -4.51 -11.97
N PHE A 274 6.02 -3.75 -11.58
CA PHE A 274 5.29 -3.99 -10.33
C PHE A 274 4.56 -5.34 -10.35
N THR A 275 3.89 -5.66 -11.46
CA THR A 275 3.11 -6.89 -11.55
C THR A 275 4.01 -8.12 -11.66
N GLU A 276 5.12 -8.05 -12.39
CA GLU A 276 6.13 -9.12 -12.41
C GLU A 276 6.73 -9.34 -11.01
N ALA A 277 7.06 -8.25 -10.30
CA ALA A 277 7.60 -8.33 -8.94
C ALA A 277 6.61 -8.94 -7.95
N THR A 278 5.38 -8.45 -7.90
CA THR A 278 4.32 -9.00 -7.04
C THR A 278 3.98 -10.46 -7.39
N PHE A 279 4.02 -10.83 -8.66
CA PHE A 279 3.78 -12.22 -9.07
C PHE A 279 4.91 -13.15 -8.61
N LEU A 280 6.17 -12.80 -8.88
CA LEU A 280 7.31 -13.64 -8.51
C LEU A 280 7.53 -13.71 -7.00
N LEU A 281 7.43 -12.58 -6.30
CA LEU A 281 7.57 -12.52 -4.84
C LEU A 281 6.36 -13.15 -4.15
N SER A 282 5.17 -12.56 -4.29
CA SER A 282 4.05 -12.93 -3.42
C SER A 282 3.31 -14.19 -3.86
N VAL A 283 3.12 -14.41 -5.18
CA VAL A 283 2.37 -15.61 -5.63
C VAL A 283 3.26 -16.86 -5.66
N LEU A 284 4.47 -16.75 -6.21
CA LEU A 284 5.39 -17.89 -6.32
C LEU A 284 6.26 -18.07 -5.08
N GLY A 285 6.88 -16.99 -4.58
CA GLY A 285 7.78 -16.99 -3.42
C GLY A 285 7.05 -17.17 -2.08
N GLU A 286 6.42 -16.11 -1.56
CA GLU A 286 5.68 -16.11 -0.29
C GLU A 286 4.61 -17.22 -0.25
N GLY A 287 3.95 -17.50 -1.37
CA GLY A 287 3.04 -18.63 -1.49
C GLY A 287 3.68 -19.97 -1.12
N THR A 288 4.91 -20.21 -1.59
CA THR A 288 5.74 -21.37 -1.22
C THR A 288 6.23 -21.22 0.23
N PHE A 289 6.53 -20.01 0.67
CA PHE A 289 6.94 -19.71 2.05
C PHE A 289 5.88 -20.06 3.11
N ILE A 290 4.59 -19.88 2.83
CA ILE A 290 3.50 -20.33 3.72
C ILE A 290 3.59 -21.84 4.01
N ASP A 291 3.86 -22.65 2.98
CA ASP A 291 3.99 -24.10 3.13
C ASP A 291 5.22 -24.45 3.99
N LEU A 292 6.32 -23.68 3.87
CA LEU A 292 7.51 -23.81 4.71
C LEU A 292 7.25 -23.41 6.17
N LEU A 293 6.59 -22.27 6.42
CA LEU A 293 6.28 -21.82 7.77
C LEU A 293 5.38 -22.83 8.50
N ARG A 294 4.40 -23.40 7.79
CA ARG A 294 3.55 -24.47 8.34
C ARG A 294 4.35 -25.73 8.66
N PHE A 295 5.27 -26.14 7.78
CA PHE A 295 6.16 -27.27 8.08
C PHE A 295 7.00 -27.01 9.33
N ILE A 296 7.53 -25.80 9.49
CA ILE A 296 8.28 -25.44 10.70
C ILE A 296 7.36 -25.44 11.93
N GLU A 297 6.10 -25.01 11.81
CA GLU A 297 5.11 -25.08 12.90
C GLU A 297 4.82 -26.53 13.31
N ASP A 298 4.54 -27.40 12.34
CA ASP A 298 4.21 -28.81 12.54
C ASP A 298 5.38 -29.59 13.18
N HIS A 299 6.62 -29.15 12.94
CA HIS A 299 7.85 -29.74 13.47
C HIS A 299 8.56 -28.87 14.52
N ALA A 300 7.89 -27.86 15.06
CA ALA A 300 8.50 -26.93 16.00
C ALA A 300 8.97 -27.68 17.27
N PRO A 301 10.22 -27.49 17.71
CA PRO A 301 10.74 -28.18 18.90
C PRO A 301 10.27 -27.54 20.21
N ASP A 302 9.66 -26.36 20.14
CA ASP A 302 9.17 -25.59 21.28
C ASP A 302 8.05 -24.62 20.88
N ASP A 303 7.24 -24.20 21.86
CA ASP A 303 6.10 -23.29 21.66
C ASP A 303 6.50 -21.90 21.16
N VAL A 304 7.72 -21.45 21.47
CA VAL A 304 8.23 -20.14 21.00
C VAL A 304 8.45 -20.18 19.50
N THR A 305 9.10 -21.22 19.00
CA THR A 305 9.35 -21.46 17.58
C THR A 305 8.04 -21.59 16.81
N ALA A 306 7.10 -22.40 17.33
CA ALA A 306 5.77 -22.56 16.74
C ALA A 306 5.01 -21.23 16.67
N GLU A 307 5.00 -20.45 17.75
CA GLU A 307 4.27 -19.18 17.81
C GLU A 307 4.84 -18.14 16.85
N ILE A 308 6.16 -18.08 16.70
CA ILE A 308 6.84 -17.18 15.75
C ILE A 308 6.37 -17.47 14.33
N VAL A 309 6.48 -18.71 13.87
CA VAL A 309 6.14 -19.05 12.47
C VAL A 309 4.64 -19.05 12.22
N ARG A 310 3.81 -19.34 13.22
CA ARG A 310 2.34 -19.21 13.13
C ARG A 310 1.92 -17.76 12.89
N ARG A 311 2.51 -16.81 13.62
CA ARG A 311 2.20 -15.38 13.45
C ARG A 311 2.68 -14.86 12.11
N ALA A 312 3.92 -15.19 11.73
CA ALA A 312 4.43 -14.86 10.40
C ALA A 312 3.54 -15.46 9.30
N GLY A 313 3.12 -16.73 9.43
CA GLY A 313 2.25 -17.38 8.45
C GLY A 313 0.89 -16.70 8.28
N ASN A 314 0.32 -16.13 9.34
CA ASN A 314 -0.92 -15.35 9.25
C ASN A 314 -0.72 -14.02 8.51
N ASP A 315 0.46 -13.42 8.63
CA ASP A 315 0.86 -12.19 7.95
C ASP A 315 1.11 -12.49 6.45
N GLU A 316 1.91 -13.51 6.15
CA GLU A 316 2.16 -14.01 4.78
C GLU A 316 0.88 -14.38 4.03
N ALA A 317 -0.10 -14.98 4.70
CA ALA A 317 -1.38 -15.30 4.08
C ALA A 317 -2.08 -14.06 3.47
N ARG A 318 -1.91 -12.88 4.08
CA ARG A 318 -2.45 -11.61 3.54
C ARG A 318 -1.61 -11.09 2.39
N HIS A 319 -0.29 -11.21 2.46
CA HIS A 319 0.63 -10.80 1.39
C HIS A 319 0.37 -11.61 0.10
N VAL A 320 0.28 -12.94 0.25
CA VAL A 320 -0.09 -13.84 -0.84
C VAL A 320 -1.49 -13.53 -1.35
N HIS A 321 -2.46 -13.24 -0.48
CA HIS A 321 -3.80 -12.85 -0.92
C HIS A 321 -3.77 -11.60 -1.80
N PHE A 322 -3.04 -10.56 -1.40
CA PHE A 322 -2.82 -9.36 -2.20
C PHE A 322 -2.22 -9.71 -3.58
N GLY A 323 -1.15 -10.52 -3.60
CA GLY A 323 -0.52 -10.95 -4.85
C GLY A 323 -1.47 -11.69 -5.78
N LEU A 324 -2.30 -12.59 -5.23
CA LEU A 324 -3.30 -13.34 -6.00
C LEU A 324 -4.37 -12.43 -6.61
N VAL A 325 -4.95 -11.52 -5.82
CA VAL A 325 -5.99 -10.62 -6.33
C VAL A 325 -5.43 -9.59 -7.30
N HIS A 326 -4.20 -9.11 -7.09
CA HIS A 326 -3.48 -8.22 -8.00
C HIS A 326 -3.28 -8.87 -9.37
N VAL A 327 -2.69 -10.07 -9.39
CA VAL A 327 -2.43 -10.80 -10.64
C VAL A 327 -3.72 -11.18 -11.35
N ARG A 328 -4.74 -11.62 -10.62
CA ARG A 328 -6.05 -11.93 -11.20
C ARG A 328 -6.69 -10.70 -11.85
N HIS A 329 -6.66 -9.57 -11.15
CA HIS A 329 -7.20 -8.32 -11.67
C HIS A 329 -6.43 -7.86 -12.92
N ALA A 330 -5.11 -7.93 -12.89
CA ALA A 330 -4.27 -7.54 -14.02
C ALA A 330 -4.47 -8.47 -15.24
N LEU A 331 -4.59 -9.79 -15.04
CA LEU A 331 -4.85 -10.77 -16.12
C LEU A 331 -6.20 -10.54 -16.78
N ALA A 332 -7.23 -10.15 -16.01
CA ALA A 332 -8.55 -9.83 -16.55
C ALA A 332 -8.56 -8.58 -17.44
N ASN A 333 -7.58 -7.69 -17.29
CA ASN A 333 -7.52 -6.38 -17.95
C ASN A 333 -6.38 -6.24 -18.99
N ASP A 334 -5.52 -7.25 -19.13
CA ASP A 334 -4.41 -7.26 -20.07
C ASP A 334 -4.21 -8.65 -20.71
N PRO A 335 -4.68 -8.85 -21.95
CA PRO A 335 -4.52 -10.11 -22.68
C PRO A 335 -3.06 -10.53 -22.91
N GLY A 336 -2.11 -9.59 -22.90
CA GLY A 336 -0.69 -9.85 -23.09
C GLY A 336 0.07 -10.18 -21.81
N LEU A 337 -0.54 -10.00 -20.63
CA LEU A 337 0.14 -10.13 -19.35
C LEU A 337 0.65 -11.55 -19.10
N TYR A 338 -0.13 -12.58 -19.44
CA TYR A 338 0.29 -13.97 -19.26
C TYR A 338 1.68 -14.24 -19.89
N GLN A 339 1.86 -13.83 -21.15
CA GLN A 339 3.12 -14.06 -21.86
C GLN A 339 4.29 -13.32 -21.19
N ARG A 340 4.05 -12.12 -20.65
CA ARG A 340 5.08 -11.37 -19.92
C ARG A 340 5.47 -12.05 -18.62
N LEU A 341 4.49 -12.51 -17.83
CA LEU A 341 4.73 -13.26 -16.60
C LEU A 341 5.45 -14.59 -16.88
N GLU A 342 5.03 -15.34 -17.90
CA GLU A 342 5.72 -16.57 -18.32
C GLU A 342 7.18 -16.27 -18.70
N ASN A 343 7.42 -15.23 -19.49
CA ASN A 343 8.78 -14.82 -19.86
C ASN A 343 9.60 -14.41 -18.63
N ALA A 344 9.01 -13.76 -17.63
CA ALA A 344 9.67 -13.41 -16.37
C ALA A 344 10.11 -14.67 -15.59
N VAL A 345 9.23 -15.66 -15.48
CA VAL A 345 9.56 -16.95 -14.85
C VAL A 345 10.66 -17.67 -15.63
N ARG A 346 10.60 -17.69 -16.97
CA ARG A 346 11.66 -18.29 -17.82
C ARG A 346 13.00 -17.60 -17.65
N ARG A 347 13.03 -16.26 -17.59
CA ARG A 347 14.26 -15.49 -17.33
C ARG A 347 14.86 -15.86 -15.97
N ARG A 348 14.02 -15.92 -14.92
CA ARG A 348 14.45 -16.32 -13.58
C ARG A 348 14.98 -17.76 -13.56
N ALA A 349 14.26 -18.70 -14.16
CA ALA A 349 14.69 -20.10 -14.26
C ALA A 349 16.05 -20.25 -14.96
N ALA A 350 16.25 -19.52 -16.06
CA ALA A 350 17.53 -19.52 -16.77
C ALA A 350 18.68 -18.94 -15.94
N ALA A 351 18.44 -17.85 -15.20
CA ALA A 351 19.42 -17.26 -14.30
C ALA A 351 19.82 -18.22 -13.16
N MET A 352 18.89 -19.06 -12.70
CA MET A 352 19.11 -20.02 -11.61
C MET A 352 19.61 -21.40 -12.06
N ALA A 353 19.76 -21.66 -13.36
CA ALA A 353 20.07 -22.99 -13.89
C ALA A 353 21.40 -23.56 -13.36
N ALA A 354 22.39 -22.70 -13.07
CA ALA A 354 23.70 -23.11 -12.54
C ALA A 354 23.71 -23.37 -11.02
N SER A 355 22.62 -23.03 -10.32
CA SER A 355 22.49 -23.15 -8.86
C SER A 355 21.09 -23.63 -8.49
N SER A 356 20.56 -24.58 -9.26
CA SER A 356 19.19 -25.07 -9.09
C SER A 356 19.05 -25.96 -7.86
N GLY A 357 17.94 -25.81 -7.14
CA GLY A 357 17.53 -26.69 -6.06
C GLY A 357 17.62 -26.03 -4.68
N VAL A 358 17.34 -26.84 -3.67
CA VAL A 358 17.37 -26.42 -2.27
C VAL A 358 18.84 -26.35 -1.83
N PRO A 359 19.29 -25.25 -1.21
CA PRO A 359 20.65 -25.20 -0.69
C PRO A 359 20.91 -26.32 0.33
N GLU A 360 22.04 -27.02 0.21
CA GLU A 360 22.39 -28.14 1.11
C GLU A 360 22.28 -27.77 2.60
N PRO A 361 22.78 -26.60 3.08
CA PRO A 361 22.64 -26.24 4.49
C PRO A 361 21.18 -26.11 4.92
N LEU A 362 20.32 -25.58 4.06
CA LEU A 362 18.89 -25.44 4.35
C LEU A 362 18.21 -26.82 4.36
N GLN A 363 18.50 -27.67 3.38
CA GLN A 363 17.97 -29.03 3.33
C GLN A 363 18.33 -29.84 4.58
N ASP A 364 19.60 -29.78 5.01
CA ASP A 364 20.07 -30.45 6.22
C ASP A 364 19.39 -29.86 7.46
N GLY A 365 19.29 -28.53 7.55
CA GLY A 365 18.61 -27.83 8.63
C GLY A 365 17.14 -28.25 8.77
N LEU A 366 16.38 -28.27 7.68
CA LEU A 366 14.97 -28.69 7.67
C LEU A 366 14.81 -30.18 8.01
N THR A 367 15.73 -31.03 7.53
CA THR A 367 15.75 -32.46 7.83
C THR A 367 15.97 -32.72 9.33
N VAL A 368 16.96 -32.03 9.93
CA VAL A 368 17.27 -32.16 11.37
C VAL A 368 16.15 -31.58 12.22
N LEU A 369 15.56 -30.45 11.81
CA LEU A 369 14.40 -29.85 12.48
C LEU A 369 13.23 -30.84 12.55
N ALA A 370 12.83 -31.41 11.40
CA ALA A 370 11.75 -32.39 11.33
C ALA A 370 12.06 -33.68 12.11
N ALA A 371 13.32 -34.11 12.12
CA ALA A 371 13.76 -35.27 12.88
C ALA A 371 13.77 -35.05 14.40
N GLY A 372 13.91 -33.80 14.86
CA GLY A 372 14.10 -33.42 16.26
C GLY A 372 15.39 -33.97 16.91
N SER A 373 16.25 -34.67 16.16
CA SER A 373 17.52 -35.25 16.62
C SER A 373 18.39 -35.69 15.46
N THR A 374 19.68 -35.95 15.72
CA THR A 374 20.64 -36.48 14.75
C THR A 374 20.76 -38.02 14.75
N GLN A 375 19.81 -38.73 15.39
CA GLN A 375 19.80 -40.19 15.35
C GLN A 375 19.44 -40.69 13.94
N PRO A 376 20.15 -41.69 13.38
CA PRO A 376 19.94 -42.13 11.99
C PRO A 376 18.50 -42.46 11.62
N ARG A 377 17.75 -43.12 12.53
CA ARG A 377 16.33 -43.44 12.31
C ARG A 377 15.42 -42.23 12.32
N ALA A 378 15.75 -41.20 13.11
CA ALA A 378 14.99 -39.96 13.16
C ALA A 378 15.28 -39.13 11.90
N ILE A 379 16.55 -39.04 11.49
CA ILE A 379 16.96 -38.36 10.25
C ILE A 379 16.29 -38.98 9.01
N ALA A 380 16.17 -40.31 8.94
CA ALA A 380 15.45 -40.95 7.84
C ALA A 380 13.99 -40.46 7.74
N ARG A 381 13.28 -40.33 8.87
CA ARG A 381 11.91 -39.81 8.90
C ARG A 381 11.86 -38.31 8.57
N GLY A 382 12.71 -37.50 9.19
CA GLY A 382 12.77 -36.06 8.91
C GLY A 382 13.11 -35.76 7.44
N HIS A 383 13.90 -36.62 6.79
CA HIS A 383 14.18 -36.51 5.36
C HIS A 383 12.95 -36.86 4.52
N ASP A 384 12.18 -37.88 4.90
CA ASP A 384 10.92 -38.21 4.24
C ASP A 384 9.89 -37.09 4.39
N ASP A 385 9.79 -36.48 5.58
CA ASP A 385 8.92 -35.32 5.84
C ASP A 385 9.36 -34.10 5.00
N PHE A 386 10.66 -33.83 4.88
CA PHE A 386 11.19 -32.80 3.99
C PHE A 386 10.86 -33.07 2.51
N ARG A 387 10.96 -34.32 2.04
CA ARG A 387 10.54 -34.66 0.66
C ARG A 387 9.05 -34.45 0.47
N GLN A 388 8.23 -34.76 1.48
CA GLN A 388 6.79 -34.50 1.46
C GLN A 388 6.49 -33.01 1.39
N LEU A 389 7.24 -32.16 2.09
CA LEU A 389 7.13 -30.70 1.98
C LEU A 389 7.27 -30.24 0.53
N LEU A 390 8.29 -30.69 -0.21
CA LEU A 390 8.48 -30.29 -1.60
C LEU A 390 7.29 -30.65 -2.50
N GLU A 391 6.66 -31.81 -2.28
CA GLU A 391 5.46 -32.24 -3.01
C GLU A 391 4.23 -31.38 -2.65
N VAL A 392 4.04 -31.08 -1.36
CA VAL A 392 2.97 -30.20 -0.88
C VAL A 392 3.11 -28.81 -1.50
N MET A 393 4.33 -28.27 -1.53
CA MET A 393 4.63 -26.98 -2.15
C MET A 393 4.29 -26.95 -3.64
N HIS A 394 4.68 -27.99 -4.38
CA HIS A 394 4.34 -28.11 -5.80
C HIS A 394 2.82 -28.13 -6.01
N THR A 395 2.11 -28.97 -5.25
CA THR A 395 0.65 -29.09 -5.31
C THR A 395 -0.05 -27.78 -4.98
N ASN A 396 0.36 -27.10 -3.91
CA ASN A 396 -0.27 -25.86 -3.48
C ASN A 396 0.07 -24.68 -4.41
N ARG A 397 1.28 -24.65 -5.01
CA ARG A 397 1.64 -23.67 -6.04
C ARG A 397 0.74 -23.78 -7.26
N MET A 398 0.49 -25.00 -7.74
CA MET A 398 -0.44 -25.26 -8.85
C MET A 398 -1.83 -24.69 -8.55
N LYS A 399 -2.37 -24.99 -7.37
CA LYS A 399 -3.66 -24.45 -6.92
C LYS A 399 -3.62 -22.92 -6.86
N ARG A 400 -2.61 -22.31 -6.26
CA ARG A 400 -2.47 -20.85 -6.16
C ARG A 400 -2.47 -20.19 -7.54
N LEU A 401 -1.74 -20.75 -8.50
CA LEU A 401 -1.74 -20.26 -9.89
C LEU A 401 -3.13 -20.35 -10.52
N GLU A 402 -3.85 -21.46 -10.40
CA GLU A 402 -5.23 -21.54 -10.91
C GLU A 402 -6.14 -20.49 -10.25
N HIS A 403 -6.01 -20.28 -8.94
CA HIS A 403 -6.76 -19.24 -8.23
C HIS A 403 -6.36 -17.81 -8.67
N ALA A 404 -5.12 -17.59 -9.09
CA ALA A 404 -4.68 -16.31 -9.66
C ALA A 404 -5.26 -16.04 -11.06
N GLY A 405 -5.92 -17.02 -11.69
CA GLY A 405 -6.59 -16.86 -12.99
C GLY A 405 -5.85 -17.51 -14.16
N PHE A 406 -4.79 -18.29 -13.90
CA PHE A 406 -4.13 -19.09 -14.94
C PHE A 406 -4.96 -20.35 -15.25
N SER A 407 -5.01 -20.76 -16.52
CA SER A 407 -5.56 -22.07 -16.88
C SER A 407 -4.69 -23.21 -16.31
N PRO A 408 -5.22 -24.44 -16.14
CA PRO A 408 -4.43 -25.56 -15.63
C PRO A 408 -3.13 -25.83 -16.42
N ALA A 409 -3.16 -25.64 -17.74
CA ALA A 409 -1.98 -25.82 -18.59
C ALA A 409 -0.91 -24.73 -18.37
N GLN A 410 -1.35 -23.48 -18.16
CA GLN A 410 -0.48 -22.36 -17.84
C GLN A 410 0.11 -22.50 -16.43
N ALA A 411 -0.72 -22.85 -15.45
CA ALA A 411 -0.28 -23.13 -14.09
C ALA A 411 0.79 -24.22 -14.06
N LYS A 412 0.59 -25.31 -14.82
CA LYS A 412 1.56 -26.40 -14.96
C LYS A 412 2.90 -25.89 -15.51
N THR A 413 2.86 -25.18 -16.63
CA THR A 413 4.05 -24.59 -17.25
C THR A 413 4.83 -23.71 -16.28
N LEU A 414 4.13 -22.81 -15.58
CA LEU A 414 4.75 -21.88 -14.63
C LEU A 414 5.32 -22.61 -13.40
N SER A 415 4.61 -23.63 -12.90
CA SER A 415 5.06 -24.43 -11.75
C SER A 415 6.30 -25.28 -12.08
N GLU A 416 6.38 -25.87 -13.28
CA GLU A 416 7.53 -26.64 -13.76
C GLU A 416 8.78 -25.77 -13.99
N LEU A 417 8.58 -24.51 -14.37
CA LEU A 417 9.68 -23.54 -14.53
C LEU A 417 10.17 -22.97 -13.19
N HIS A 418 9.35 -23.05 -12.14
CA HIS A 418 9.73 -22.55 -10.82
C HIS A 418 10.66 -23.55 -10.14
N THR A 419 11.93 -23.15 -10.02
CA THR A 419 12.97 -23.91 -9.32
C THR A 419 12.60 -24.12 -7.85
N PRO A 420 12.79 -25.32 -7.26
CA PRO A 420 12.57 -25.53 -5.83
C PRO A 420 13.73 -24.94 -5.02
N ASN A 421 13.78 -23.62 -4.91
CA ASN A 421 14.74 -22.85 -4.09
C ASN A 421 14.03 -22.07 -2.97
N PHE A 422 12.75 -22.40 -2.72
CA PHE A 422 11.90 -21.82 -1.67
C PHE A 422 11.58 -20.32 -1.83
N MET A 423 11.95 -19.68 -2.95
CA MET A 423 11.53 -18.32 -3.38
C MET A 423 11.85 -18.02 -4.85
#